data_AF-A0A7J7PN92-F1
#
_entry.id   AF-A0A7J7PN92-F1
#
_cell.length_a   1.000
_cell.length_b   1.000
_cell.length_c   1.000
_cell.angle_alpha   90.00
_cell.angle_beta   90.00
_cell.angle_gamma   90.00
#
_symmetry.space_group_name_H-M   'P 1'
#
loop_
_entity.id
_entity.type
_entity.pdbx_description
1 polymer ?
#
loop_
_entity_poly.entity_id
_entity_poly.type
_entity_poly.pdbx_seq_one_letter_code
_entity_poly.pdbx_strand_id
1 'polypeptide(L)'
;MARLKASLRRCDVRDADDFDEEEYRAASRAIGEHAHAIVKCVSAGWSFPWGLRVRLCEMLLRGVFDTLDEATYIDGADAYLQLLQTRLWPLLGVSPSMHNAGFAWVHFRQFVVTRHPGLVAKTKALLKRLALLAQQHSRRSSSGGGSGAGAAGGNTASGSSGPPAECPEDAALTREVGAAVIDWIAERLSDYHARLSGVGGPEALPNLVDVMAFAALSRGAGQGEVGDMVAAAIRSSVDKELQRRLAAAGEPEDEAEACSIMCSVVKALAREQVQTWASGFTGQLPEAVPLALAVLHGAAGARLLPWLSSISSLDDSTCEVLRAAMELEPVLLGPITAAAAGCQHPATRRTLEAAGAWDVPTQLQPVLAAWVHAQISGFGVWVQRQLQQESWQPLGHGQPHSASARELRRIVMESLDALFELGLPLPASVVGMHMEGIDGMMQSYLQGIFERLGPWAALMPPVPALTRYKREVAVKQVCAGVIYSIREQELWSGTRACASMMLAAGAEVASVMARAGGC
;
A
#
# COMPACT_ATOMS: atom_id res chain seq x y z
N MET A 1 34.96 -2.79 -41.11
CA MET A 1 34.08 -2.70 -39.93
C MET A 1 32.80 -1.92 -40.18
N ALA A 2 32.82 -0.60 -40.43
CA ALA A 2 31.59 0.16 -40.74
C ALA A 2 30.81 -0.39 -41.93
N ARG A 3 31.52 -0.76 -43.02
CA ARG A 3 30.93 -1.40 -44.20
C ARG A 3 30.32 -2.77 -43.89
N LEU A 4 31.03 -3.62 -43.12
CA LEU A 4 30.51 -4.92 -42.65
C LEU A 4 29.22 -4.75 -41.81
N LYS A 5 29.19 -3.77 -40.90
CA LYS A 5 28.01 -3.46 -40.08
C LYS A 5 26.83 -3.01 -40.94
N ALA A 6 27.07 -2.18 -41.96
CA ALA A 6 26.05 -1.76 -42.91
C ALA A 6 25.50 -2.94 -43.71
N SER A 7 26.37 -3.83 -44.20
CA SER A 7 25.95 -5.03 -44.93
C SER A 7 25.19 -6.03 -44.04
N LEU A 8 25.61 -6.21 -42.79
CA LEU A 8 24.88 -7.04 -41.82
C LEU A 8 23.47 -6.51 -41.53
N ARG A 9 23.30 -5.19 -41.43
CA ARG A 9 21.96 -4.57 -41.29
C ARG A 9 21.07 -4.79 -42.50
N ARG A 10 21.65 -4.84 -43.70
CA ARG A 10 20.91 -5.12 -44.95
C ARG A 10 20.54 -6.60 -45.08
N CYS A 11 21.22 -7.49 -44.36
CA CYS A 11 20.83 -8.90 -44.23
C CYS A 11 19.90 -9.15 -43.03
N ASP A 12 19.64 -8.16 -42.18
CA ASP A 12 18.74 -8.26 -41.03
C ASP A 12 17.30 -7.97 -41.48
N VAL A 13 16.72 -8.91 -42.24
CA VAL A 13 15.35 -8.84 -42.75
C VAL A 13 14.41 -9.33 -41.66
N ARG A 14 13.51 -8.46 -41.21
CA ARG A 14 12.64 -8.71 -40.03
C ARG A 14 11.29 -9.30 -40.40
N ASP A 15 10.77 -8.93 -41.56
CA ASP A 15 9.46 -9.34 -42.05
C ASP A 15 9.60 -10.03 -43.42
N ALA A 16 8.77 -11.04 -43.68
CA ALA A 16 8.81 -11.78 -44.95
C ALA A 16 8.52 -10.87 -46.16
N ASP A 17 7.73 -9.81 -45.95
CA ASP A 17 7.37 -8.84 -46.98
C ASP A 17 8.53 -7.88 -47.33
N ASP A 18 9.52 -7.75 -46.44
CA ASP A 18 10.74 -6.94 -46.65
C ASP A 18 11.86 -7.75 -47.31
N PHE A 19 11.65 -9.04 -47.58
CA PHE A 19 12.65 -9.92 -48.18
C PHE A 19 12.74 -9.72 -49.70
N ASP A 20 13.78 -9.00 -50.13
CA ASP A 20 14.20 -8.95 -51.54
C ASP A 20 15.41 -9.87 -51.78
N GLU A 21 15.24 -10.83 -52.70
CA GLU A 21 16.26 -11.87 -52.96
C GLU A 21 17.53 -11.30 -53.62
N GLU A 22 17.43 -10.24 -54.42
CA GLU A 22 18.58 -9.60 -55.07
C GLU A 22 19.36 -8.77 -54.06
N GLU A 23 18.65 -7.97 -53.24
CA GLU A 23 19.27 -7.18 -52.18
C GLU A 23 19.90 -8.08 -51.11
N TYR A 24 19.21 -9.11 -50.64
CA TYR A 24 19.75 -10.03 -49.64
C TYR A 24 21.00 -10.76 -50.16
N ARG A 25 21.00 -11.17 -51.43
CA ARG A 25 22.15 -11.81 -52.09
C ARG A 25 23.31 -10.83 -52.28
N ALA A 26 23.04 -9.57 -52.62
CA ALA A 26 24.06 -8.52 -52.73
C ALA A 26 24.67 -8.18 -51.36
N ALA A 27 23.84 -8.05 -50.33
CA ALA A 27 24.27 -7.82 -48.95
C ALA A 27 25.12 -8.98 -48.43
N SER A 28 24.71 -10.23 -48.68
CA SER A 28 25.46 -11.44 -48.33
C SER A 28 26.83 -11.50 -49.00
N ARG A 29 26.92 -11.15 -50.29
CA ARG A 29 28.21 -11.03 -51.00
C ARG A 29 29.11 -9.96 -50.38
N ALA A 30 28.56 -8.78 -50.10
CA ALA A 30 29.30 -7.70 -49.47
C ALA A 30 29.80 -8.07 -48.06
N ILE A 31 29.02 -8.83 -47.28
CA ILE A 31 29.48 -9.41 -46.01
C ILE A 31 30.70 -10.31 -46.24
N GLY A 32 30.64 -11.22 -47.21
CA GLY A 32 31.73 -12.13 -47.56
C GLY A 32 33.01 -11.41 -47.98
N GLU A 33 32.92 -10.42 -48.86
CA GLU A 33 34.07 -9.62 -49.32
C GLU A 33 34.71 -8.84 -48.17
N HIS A 34 33.87 -8.17 -47.36
CA HIS A 34 34.37 -7.40 -46.22
C HIS A 34 34.96 -8.31 -45.15
N ALA A 35 34.35 -9.47 -44.89
CA ALA A 35 34.89 -10.47 -43.98
C ALA A 35 36.25 -11.01 -44.48
N HIS A 36 36.37 -11.30 -45.78
CA HIS A 36 37.63 -11.77 -46.36
C HIS A 36 38.75 -10.71 -46.28
N ALA A 37 38.43 -9.43 -46.53
CA ALA A 37 39.37 -8.33 -46.34
C ALA A 37 39.82 -8.21 -44.88
N ILE A 38 38.89 -8.40 -43.94
CA ILE A 38 39.18 -8.41 -42.51
C ILE A 38 40.09 -9.59 -42.15
N VAL A 39 39.83 -10.79 -42.67
CA VAL A 39 40.67 -11.98 -42.48
C VAL A 39 42.09 -11.76 -43.00
N LYS A 40 42.27 -11.10 -44.16
CA LYS A 40 43.60 -10.74 -44.66
C LYS A 40 44.35 -9.83 -43.69
N CYS A 41 43.71 -8.80 -43.15
CA CYS A 41 44.34 -7.92 -42.17
C CYS A 41 44.74 -8.67 -40.90
N VAL A 42 43.86 -9.54 -40.40
CA VAL A 42 44.15 -10.40 -39.23
C VAL A 42 45.32 -11.33 -39.51
N SER A 43 45.38 -11.96 -40.68
CA SER A 43 46.49 -12.83 -41.09
C SER A 43 47.82 -12.09 -41.23
N ALA A 44 47.79 -10.77 -41.42
CA ALA A 44 48.96 -9.89 -41.41
C ALA A 44 49.37 -9.42 -40.00
N GLY A 45 48.78 -10.00 -38.94
CA GLY A 45 49.12 -9.72 -37.54
C GLY A 45 48.32 -8.58 -36.90
N TRP A 46 47.29 -8.04 -37.56
CA TRP A 46 46.43 -7.03 -36.94
C TRP A 46 45.51 -7.67 -35.90
N SER A 47 45.54 -7.14 -34.67
CA SER A 47 44.57 -7.48 -33.64
C SER A 47 43.46 -6.43 -33.57
N PHE A 48 42.22 -6.87 -33.31
CA PHE A 48 41.14 -5.93 -33.07
C PHE A 48 41.24 -5.33 -31.67
N PRO A 49 40.91 -4.03 -31.51
CA PRO A 49 40.73 -3.44 -30.19
C PRO A 49 39.75 -4.28 -29.35
N TRP A 50 40.01 -4.37 -28.04
CA TRP A 50 39.22 -5.22 -27.14
C TRP A 50 37.70 -4.99 -27.24
N GLY A 51 37.25 -3.73 -27.18
CA GLY A 51 35.82 -3.42 -27.26
C GLY A 51 35.16 -3.85 -28.59
N LEU A 52 35.92 -3.86 -29.69
CA LEU A 52 35.43 -4.35 -30.97
C LEU A 52 35.28 -5.88 -30.96
N ARG A 53 36.21 -6.60 -30.33
CA ARG A 53 36.12 -8.07 -30.16
C ARG A 53 34.89 -8.45 -29.36
N VAL A 54 34.64 -7.77 -28.23
CA VAL A 54 33.44 -7.98 -27.41
C VAL A 54 32.16 -7.73 -28.21
N ARG A 55 32.11 -6.63 -28.99
CA ARG A 55 30.94 -6.30 -29.78
C ARG A 55 30.68 -7.31 -30.91
N LEU A 56 31.72 -7.78 -31.58
CA LEU A 56 31.61 -8.82 -32.59
C LEU A 56 31.14 -10.14 -31.97
N CYS A 57 31.68 -10.50 -30.80
CA CYS A 57 31.26 -11.67 -30.05
C CYS A 57 29.76 -11.61 -29.72
N GLU A 58 29.30 -10.51 -29.12
CA GLU A 58 27.88 -10.29 -28.81
C GLU A 58 27.00 -10.39 -30.07
N MET A 59 27.38 -9.73 -31.16
CA MET A 59 26.59 -9.71 -32.41
C MET A 59 26.46 -11.10 -33.02
N LEU A 60 27.55 -11.85 -33.10
CA LEU A 60 27.56 -13.19 -33.69
C LEU A 60 26.79 -14.19 -32.82
N LEU A 61 26.86 -14.05 -31.50
CA LEU A 61 26.12 -14.92 -30.57
C LEU A 61 24.60 -14.70 -30.61
N ARG A 62 24.12 -13.55 -31.08
CA ARG A 62 22.68 -13.34 -31.31
C ARG A 62 22.14 -14.20 -32.46
N GLY A 63 22.97 -14.50 -33.46
CA GLY A 63 22.58 -15.37 -34.59
C GLY A 63 22.33 -16.84 -34.20
N VAL A 64 22.44 -17.18 -32.92
CA VAL A 64 22.02 -18.50 -32.38
C VAL A 64 20.49 -18.57 -32.27
N PHE A 65 19.81 -17.44 -32.12
CA PHE A 65 18.36 -17.37 -31.96
C PHE A 65 17.67 -17.26 -33.32
N ASP A 66 16.49 -17.87 -33.42
CA ASP A 66 15.65 -17.78 -34.61
C ASP A 66 15.10 -16.34 -34.75
N THR A 67 15.05 -15.84 -35.99
CA THR A 67 14.55 -14.50 -36.30
C THR A 67 13.02 -14.40 -36.21
N LEU A 68 12.31 -15.50 -36.46
CA LEU A 68 10.85 -15.59 -36.41
C LEU A 68 10.34 -15.99 -35.03
N ASP A 69 11.09 -16.86 -34.33
CA ASP A 69 10.84 -17.20 -32.93
C ASP A 69 12.07 -16.88 -32.08
N GLU A 70 12.12 -15.63 -31.66
CA GLU A 70 13.18 -15.05 -30.85
C GLU A 70 13.46 -15.82 -29.53
N ALA A 71 12.57 -16.69 -29.06
CA ALA A 71 12.77 -17.50 -27.85
C ALA A 71 13.50 -18.83 -28.11
N THR A 72 13.56 -19.27 -29.36
CA THR A 72 14.14 -20.56 -29.75
C THR A 72 15.46 -20.40 -30.50
N TYR A 73 16.20 -21.51 -30.56
CA TYR A 73 17.45 -21.57 -31.29
C TYR A 73 17.19 -22.00 -32.73
N ILE A 74 18.03 -21.53 -33.65
CA ILE A 74 18.01 -22.01 -35.04
C ILE A 74 18.33 -23.51 -35.13
N ASP A 75 17.80 -24.15 -36.16
CA ASP A 75 18.20 -25.50 -36.54
C ASP A 75 19.71 -25.54 -36.83
N GLY A 76 20.45 -26.32 -36.04
CA GLY A 76 21.91 -26.39 -36.12
C GLY A 76 22.68 -25.36 -35.29
N ALA A 77 22.05 -24.72 -34.29
CA ALA A 77 22.71 -23.83 -33.35
C ALA A 77 24.00 -24.39 -32.74
N ASP A 78 24.06 -25.69 -32.45
CA ASP A 78 25.27 -26.35 -31.94
C ASP A 78 26.42 -26.34 -32.97
N ALA A 79 26.11 -26.62 -34.24
CA ALA A 79 27.09 -26.56 -35.32
C ALA A 79 27.58 -25.12 -35.55
N TYR A 80 26.67 -24.14 -35.44
CA TYR A 80 27.02 -22.72 -35.53
C TYR A 80 27.95 -22.29 -34.37
N LEU A 81 27.60 -22.64 -33.12
CA LEU A 81 28.45 -22.36 -31.95
C LEU A 81 29.82 -23.06 -32.06
N GLN A 82 29.86 -24.29 -32.57
CA GLN A 82 31.10 -25.02 -32.80
C GLN A 82 31.97 -24.34 -33.87
N LEU A 83 31.37 -23.84 -34.96
CA LEU A 83 32.08 -23.07 -35.99
C LEU A 83 32.69 -21.79 -35.39
N LEU A 84 31.90 -21.05 -34.60
CA LEU A 84 32.38 -19.85 -33.91
C LEU A 84 33.57 -20.15 -33.01
N GLN A 85 33.46 -21.18 -32.16
CA GLN A 85 34.51 -21.52 -31.19
C GLN A 85 35.78 -22.10 -31.81
N THR A 86 35.66 -22.95 -32.83
CA THR A 86 36.81 -23.67 -33.40
C THR A 86 37.54 -22.89 -34.49
N ARG A 87 36.81 -22.11 -35.29
CA ARG A 87 37.39 -21.41 -36.46
C ARG A 87 37.47 -19.91 -36.24
N LEU A 88 36.40 -19.29 -35.72
CA LEU A 88 36.29 -17.84 -35.74
C LEU A 88 36.91 -17.14 -34.51
N TRP A 89 36.70 -17.65 -33.30
CA TRP A 89 37.25 -17.08 -32.07
C TRP A 89 38.78 -17.02 -32.05
N PRO A 90 39.53 -18.03 -32.54
CA PRO A 90 40.98 -17.93 -32.66
C PRO A 90 41.43 -16.80 -33.59
N LEU A 91 40.69 -16.56 -34.69
CA LEU A 91 41.01 -15.48 -35.64
C LEU A 91 40.66 -14.10 -35.08
N LEU A 92 39.53 -13.97 -34.38
CA LEU A 92 39.09 -12.70 -33.81
C LEU A 92 39.75 -12.37 -32.47
N GLY A 93 40.51 -13.30 -31.90
CA GLY A 93 41.10 -13.16 -30.56
C GLY A 93 40.03 -13.09 -29.47
N VAL A 94 38.93 -13.82 -29.62
CA VAL A 94 37.86 -13.94 -28.61
C VAL A 94 38.24 -15.06 -27.65
N SER A 95 38.44 -14.73 -26.38
CA SER A 95 38.75 -15.72 -25.36
C SER A 95 37.50 -16.53 -24.96
N PRO A 96 37.66 -17.73 -24.38
CA PRO A 96 36.54 -18.48 -23.80
C PRO A 96 35.77 -17.66 -22.75
N SER A 97 36.48 -16.87 -21.94
CA SER A 97 35.87 -15.96 -20.95
C SER A 97 34.99 -14.90 -21.60
N MET A 98 35.47 -14.26 -22.68
CA MET A 98 34.68 -13.30 -23.47
C MET A 98 33.46 -13.93 -24.12
N HIS A 99 33.60 -15.13 -24.70
CA HIS A 99 32.49 -15.89 -25.28
C HIS A 99 31.41 -16.18 -24.23
N ASN A 100 31.79 -16.73 -23.08
CA ASN A 100 30.82 -17.05 -22.02
C ASN A 100 30.13 -15.79 -21.50
N ALA A 101 30.87 -14.68 -21.38
CA ALA A 101 30.32 -13.41 -20.89
C ALA A 101 29.30 -12.82 -21.89
N GLY A 102 29.68 -12.77 -23.17
CA GLY A 102 28.78 -12.35 -24.24
C GLY A 102 27.55 -13.27 -24.36
N PHE A 103 27.73 -14.58 -24.21
CA PHE A 103 26.64 -15.54 -24.34
C PHE A 103 25.63 -15.43 -23.18
N ALA A 104 26.11 -15.25 -21.95
CA ALA A 104 25.26 -14.98 -20.78
C ALA A 104 24.45 -13.69 -20.96
N TRP A 105 25.10 -12.63 -21.43
CA TRP A 105 24.44 -11.34 -21.69
C TRP A 105 23.36 -11.43 -22.77
N VAL A 106 23.68 -12.09 -23.89
CA VAL A 106 22.71 -12.29 -24.98
C VAL A 106 21.52 -13.11 -24.50
N HIS A 107 21.74 -14.16 -23.71
CA HIS A 107 20.66 -14.97 -23.12
C HIS A 107 19.77 -14.17 -22.18
N PHE A 108 20.36 -13.40 -21.28
CA PHE A 108 19.61 -12.56 -20.36
C PHE A 108 18.77 -11.52 -21.13
N ARG A 109 19.38 -10.88 -22.13
CA ARG A 109 18.67 -9.95 -23.01
C ARG A 109 17.52 -10.64 -23.74
N GLN A 110 17.73 -11.83 -24.26
CA GLN A 110 16.71 -12.57 -24.99
C GLN A 110 15.55 -12.97 -24.08
N PHE A 111 15.86 -13.39 -22.84
CA PHE A 111 14.87 -13.61 -21.80
C PHE A 111 14.05 -12.34 -21.52
N VAL A 112 14.69 -11.17 -21.42
CA VAL A 112 14.00 -9.90 -21.17
C VAL A 112 13.06 -9.52 -22.33
N VAL A 113 13.47 -9.75 -23.58
CA VAL A 113 12.67 -9.40 -24.77
C VAL A 113 11.49 -10.37 -24.95
N THR A 114 11.76 -11.68 -24.89
CA THR A 114 10.78 -12.72 -25.20
C THR A 114 9.91 -13.11 -24.02
N ARG A 115 10.38 -12.84 -22.79
CA ARG A 115 9.74 -13.23 -21.52
C ARG A 115 9.59 -14.75 -21.37
N HIS A 116 10.30 -15.52 -22.21
CA HIS A 116 10.14 -16.96 -22.25
C HIS A 116 10.84 -17.62 -21.04
N PRO A 117 10.10 -18.33 -20.17
CA PRO A 117 10.65 -18.89 -18.93
C PRO A 117 11.76 -19.93 -19.20
N GLY A 118 11.73 -20.60 -20.36
CA GLY A 118 12.78 -21.54 -20.77
C GLY A 118 14.18 -20.92 -20.89
N LEU A 119 14.30 -19.61 -21.08
CA LEU A 119 15.59 -18.91 -21.16
C LEU A 119 16.19 -18.59 -19.78
N VAL A 120 15.40 -18.66 -18.71
CA VAL A 120 15.84 -18.43 -17.33
C VAL A 120 16.89 -19.47 -16.93
N ALA A 121 16.60 -20.76 -17.17
CA ALA A 121 17.49 -21.86 -16.81
C ALA A 121 18.86 -21.75 -17.53
N LYS A 122 18.84 -21.40 -18.82
CA LYS A 122 20.06 -21.18 -19.62
C LYS A 122 20.85 -19.97 -19.10
N THR A 123 20.17 -18.87 -18.81
CA THR A 123 20.80 -17.66 -18.25
C THR A 123 21.50 -17.95 -16.93
N LYS A 124 20.83 -18.64 -16.01
CA LYS A 124 21.43 -19.08 -14.74
C LYS A 124 22.63 -19.99 -14.93
N ALA A 125 22.52 -21.00 -15.80
CA ALA A 125 23.64 -21.90 -16.09
C ALA A 125 24.89 -21.14 -16.58
N LEU A 126 24.69 -20.13 -17.44
CA LEU A 126 25.77 -19.27 -17.94
C LEU A 126 26.34 -18.36 -16.85
N LEU A 127 25.50 -17.75 -16.00
CA LEU A 127 25.96 -16.95 -14.86
C LEU A 127 26.78 -17.76 -13.86
N LYS A 128 26.38 -19.02 -13.59
CA LYS A 128 27.15 -19.96 -12.76
C LYS A 128 28.53 -20.22 -13.36
N ARG A 129 28.59 -20.45 -14.68
CA ARG A 129 29.85 -20.65 -15.39
C ARG A 129 30.75 -19.43 -15.29
N LEU A 130 30.20 -18.23 -15.43
CA LEU A 130 30.95 -16.98 -15.28
C LEU A 130 31.53 -16.81 -13.88
N ALA A 131 30.75 -17.10 -12.84
CA ALA A 131 31.21 -17.06 -11.47
C ALA A 131 32.38 -18.04 -11.22
N LEU A 132 32.27 -19.28 -11.70
CA LEU A 132 33.34 -20.27 -11.60
C LEU A 132 34.62 -19.82 -12.30
N LEU A 133 34.49 -19.25 -13.50
CA LEU A 133 35.62 -18.67 -14.22
C LEU A 133 36.24 -17.52 -13.42
N ALA A 134 35.44 -16.57 -12.92
CA ALA A 134 35.94 -15.44 -12.15
C ALA A 134 36.71 -15.87 -10.87
N GLN A 135 36.25 -16.91 -10.19
CA GLN A 135 36.94 -17.50 -9.03
C GLN A 135 38.29 -18.15 -9.41
N GLN A 136 38.34 -18.86 -10.55
CA GLN A 136 39.58 -19.46 -11.05
C GLN A 136 40.63 -18.39 -11.38
N HIS A 137 40.23 -17.27 -11.98
CA HIS A 137 41.12 -16.14 -12.26
C HIS A 137 41.66 -15.51 -10.98
N SER A 138 40.80 -15.28 -9.98
CA SER A 138 41.21 -14.74 -8.68
C SER A 138 42.25 -15.64 -8.00
N ARG A 139 42.03 -16.97 -8.00
CA ARG A 139 42.97 -17.95 -7.43
C ARG A 139 44.33 -17.97 -8.15
N ARG A 140 44.32 -17.91 -9.49
CA ARG A 140 45.56 -17.83 -10.29
C ARG A 140 46.35 -16.56 -10.03
N SER A 141 45.66 -15.43 -9.87
CA SER A 141 46.30 -14.16 -9.50
C SER A 141 46.92 -14.22 -8.10
N SER A 142 46.27 -14.89 -7.14
CA SER A 142 46.82 -15.03 -5.78
C SER A 142 47.97 -16.04 -5.68
N SER A 143 47.97 -17.10 -6.50
CA SER A 143 49.06 -18.10 -6.51
C SER A 143 50.31 -17.64 -7.24
N GLY A 144 50.19 -16.69 -8.18
CA GLY A 144 51.32 -16.11 -8.93
C GLY A 144 52.06 -14.99 -8.19
N GLY A 145 51.58 -14.55 -7.02
CA GLY A 145 52.18 -13.47 -6.22
C GLY A 145 53.15 -13.91 -5.12
N GLY A 146 53.41 -15.21 -4.98
CA GLY A 146 54.31 -15.76 -3.96
C GLY A 146 55.52 -16.48 -4.59
N SER A 147 56.70 -15.88 -4.44
CA SER A 147 58.05 -16.38 -4.76
C SER A 147 58.63 -15.99 -6.13
N GLY A 148 59.59 -15.07 -6.11
CA GLY A 148 60.41 -14.78 -7.30
C GLY A 148 61.25 -13.49 -7.26
N ALA A 149 61.84 -13.12 -6.11
CA ALA A 149 62.98 -12.20 -6.13
C ALA A 149 64.20 -12.97 -6.65
N GLY A 150 64.48 -12.89 -7.96
CA GLY A 150 65.64 -13.56 -8.53
C GLY A 150 65.78 -13.41 -10.05
N ALA A 151 66.81 -12.65 -10.44
CA ALA A 151 67.55 -12.69 -11.70
C ALA A 151 66.86 -12.17 -12.98
N ALA A 152 67.32 -10.97 -13.36
CA ALA A 152 67.38 -10.52 -14.74
C ALA A 152 68.23 -11.47 -15.60
N GLY A 153 67.79 -11.71 -16.84
CA GLY A 153 68.68 -12.21 -17.90
C GLY A 153 68.03 -13.13 -18.93
N GLY A 154 67.84 -12.61 -20.15
CA GLY A 154 68.07 -13.38 -21.37
C GLY A 154 66.86 -13.98 -22.08
N ASN A 155 66.55 -13.40 -23.23
CA ASN A 155 65.81 -13.95 -24.38
C ASN A 155 65.69 -15.48 -24.45
N THR A 156 64.47 -15.96 -24.67
CA THR A 156 64.20 -17.01 -25.67
C THR A 156 62.83 -16.82 -26.29
N ALA A 157 62.83 -16.56 -27.61
CA ALA A 157 61.70 -16.85 -28.46
C ALA A 157 61.55 -18.37 -28.50
N SER A 158 60.44 -18.89 -27.96
CA SER A 158 60.03 -20.27 -28.15
C SER A 158 58.51 -20.31 -28.23
N GLY A 159 58.03 -20.72 -29.41
CA GLY A 159 56.62 -20.98 -29.64
C GLY A 159 56.13 -22.07 -28.69
N SER A 160 55.31 -21.67 -27.73
CA SER A 160 54.36 -22.58 -27.11
C SER A 160 52.97 -22.10 -27.51
N SER A 161 52.27 -22.94 -28.26
CA SER A 161 50.84 -22.84 -28.55
C SER A 161 50.06 -23.16 -27.27
N GLY A 162 50.26 -22.38 -26.21
CA GLY A 162 49.33 -22.30 -25.10
C GLY A 162 48.11 -21.48 -25.53
N PRO A 163 46.91 -21.73 -24.97
CA PRO A 163 45.77 -20.83 -25.19
C PRO A 163 46.21 -19.40 -24.84
N PRO A 164 45.77 -18.38 -25.60
CA PRO A 164 46.22 -17.01 -25.41
C PRO A 164 46.03 -16.63 -23.95
N ALA A 165 47.09 -16.09 -23.32
CA ALA A 165 47.04 -15.62 -21.95
C ALA A 165 45.84 -14.66 -21.81
N GLU A 166 44.84 -15.06 -21.00
CA GLU A 166 43.60 -14.30 -20.86
C GLU A 166 43.91 -12.88 -20.36
N CYS A 167 43.42 -11.89 -21.10
CA CYS A 167 43.67 -10.48 -20.75
C CYS A 167 42.94 -10.13 -19.43
N PRO A 168 43.50 -9.24 -18.60
CA PRO A 168 42.83 -8.78 -17.38
C PRO A 168 41.44 -8.15 -17.66
N GLU A 169 41.28 -7.58 -18.85
CA GLU A 169 40.01 -7.03 -19.36
C GLU A 169 38.92 -8.11 -19.51
N ASP A 170 39.27 -9.34 -19.90
CA ASP A 170 38.31 -10.45 -20.03
C ASP A 170 37.86 -10.96 -18.66
N ALA A 171 38.77 -11.01 -17.69
CA ALA A 171 38.43 -11.32 -16.31
C ALA A 171 37.54 -10.24 -15.67
N ALA A 172 37.75 -8.97 -16.01
CA ALA A 172 36.85 -7.89 -15.63
C ALA A 172 35.46 -8.08 -16.25
N LEU A 173 35.37 -8.32 -17.56
CA LEU A 173 34.11 -8.53 -18.27
C LEU A 173 33.26 -9.66 -17.67
N THR A 174 33.86 -10.80 -17.34
CA THR A 174 33.13 -11.92 -16.72
C THR A 174 32.51 -11.54 -15.36
N ARG A 175 33.18 -10.68 -14.59
CA ARG A 175 32.65 -10.13 -13.33
C ARG A 175 31.59 -9.06 -13.58
N GLU A 176 31.82 -8.16 -14.53
CA GLU A 176 30.91 -7.05 -14.80
C GLU A 176 29.57 -7.50 -15.38
N VAL A 177 29.52 -8.53 -16.23
CA VAL A 177 28.25 -9.00 -16.81
C VAL A 177 27.27 -9.45 -15.73
N GLY A 178 27.73 -10.21 -14.73
CA GLY A 178 26.87 -10.63 -13.62
C GLY A 178 26.38 -9.46 -12.76
N ALA A 179 27.23 -8.45 -12.54
CA ALA A 179 26.84 -7.23 -11.83
C ALA A 179 25.81 -6.43 -12.64
N ALA A 180 26.05 -6.22 -13.93
CA ALA A 180 25.14 -5.52 -14.82
C ALA A 180 23.76 -6.18 -14.90
N VAL A 181 23.68 -7.51 -14.86
CA VAL A 181 22.39 -8.24 -14.77
C VAL A 181 21.68 -7.93 -13.46
N ILE A 182 22.39 -8.00 -12.32
CA ILE A 182 21.81 -7.68 -11.00
C ILE A 182 21.33 -6.23 -10.97
N ASP A 183 22.17 -5.28 -11.37
CA ASP A 183 21.86 -3.85 -11.33
C ASP A 183 20.67 -3.53 -12.23
N TRP A 184 20.63 -4.09 -13.44
CA TRP A 184 19.51 -3.88 -14.37
C TRP A 184 18.18 -4.37 -13.79
N ILE A 185 18.19 -5.53 -13.11
CA ILE A 185 16.99 -6.08 -12.46
C ILE A 185 16.64 -5.25 -11.23
N ALA A 186 17.60 -4.97 -10.36
CA ALA A 186 17.41 -4.20 -9.13
C ALA A 186 16.83 -2.80 -9.41
N GLU A 187 17.31 -2.13 -10.47
CA GLU A 187 16.78 -0.84 -10.91
C GLU A 187 15.28 -0.91 -11.24
N ARG A 188 14.83 -2.00 -11.89
CA ARG A 188 13.42 -2.22 -12.23
C ARG A 188 12.59 -2.65 -11.03
N LEU A 189 13.14 -3.49 -10.16
CA LEU A 189 12.49 -3.88 -8.92
C LEU A 189 12.32 -2.69 -7.96
N SER A 190 13.23 -1.72 -7.99
CA SER A 190 13.14 -0.50 -7.16
C SER A 190 11.90 0.37 -7.44
N ASP A 191 11.21 0.12 -8.55
CA ASP A 191 9.96 0.77 -8.95
C ASP A 191 9.14 -0.18 -9.84
N TYR A 192 8.85 -1.37 -9.30
CA TYR A 192 8.19 -2.44 -10.06
C TYR A 192 6.78 -2.07 -10.53
N HIS A 193 6.05 -1.25 -9.77
CA HIS A 193 4.71 -0.79 -10.15
C HIS A 193 4.70 -0.08 -11.51
N ALA A 194 5.68 0.78 -11.76
CA ALA A 194 5.78 1.52 -13.01
C ALA A 194 6.57 0.74 -14.08
N ARG A 195 7.71 0.15 -13.70
CA ARG A 195 8.73 -0.30 -14.66
C ARG A 195 8.51 -1.72 -15.20
N LEU A 196 7.75 -2.57 -14.52
CA LEU A 196 7.51 -3.94 -15.01
C LEU A 196 6.45 -4.02 -16.09
N SER A 197 5.59 -3.02 -16.26
CA SER A 197 4.57 -2.97 -17.33
C SER A 197 5.17 -3.23 -18.72
N GLY A 198 6.36 -2.67 -19.02
CA GLY A 198 7.06 -2.86 -20.29
C GLY A 198 7.80 -4.20 -20.43
N VAL A 199 8.07 -4.90 -19.32
CA VAL A 199 8.92 -6.11 -19.29
C VAL A 199 8.11 -7.41 -19.15
N GLY A 200 6.79 -7.32 -18.95
CA GLY A 200 5.91 -8.49 -18.80
C GLY A 200 5.02 -8.46 -17.57
N GLY A 201 4.96 -7.33 -16.87
CA GLY A 201 4.08 -7.11 -15.73
C GLY A 201 4.39 -8.06 -14.56
N PRO A 202 3.39 -8.40 -13.75
CA PRO A 202 3.58 -9.25 -12.56
C PRO A 202 4.03 -10.67 -12.88
N GLU A 203 3.75 -11.19 -14.08
CA GLU A 203 4.12 -12.55 -14.50
C GLU A 203 5.63 -12.74 -14.69
N ALA A 204 6.33 -11.67 -15.10
CA ALA A 204 7.78 -11.70 -15.29
C ALA A 204 8.56 -11.60 -13.96
N LEU A 205 7.91 -11.11 -12.89
CA LEU A 205 8.55 -10.79 -11.62
C LEU A 205 9.25 -12.00 -10.94
N PRO A 206 8.63 -13.19 -10.81
CA PRO A 206 9.28 -14.34 -10.18
C PRO A 206 10.57 -14.73 -10.90
N ASN A 207 10.55 -14.76 -12.23
CA ASN A 207 11.70 -15.13 -13.05
C ASN A 207 12.84 -14.12 -12.92
N LEU A 208 12.53 -12.82 -12.88
CA LEU A 208 13.52 -11.76 -12.71
C LEU A 208 14.17 -11.81 -11.32
N VAL A 209 13.37 -11.95 -10.27
CA VAL A 209 13.86 -12.07 -8.88
C VAL A 209 14.75 -13.31 -8.75
N ASP A 210 14.36 -14.41 -9.37
CA ASP A 210 15.10 -15.67 -9.33
C ASP A 210 16.43 -15.61 -10.12
N VAL A 211 16.48 -14.93 -11.27
CA VAL A 211 17.75 -14.65 -11.99
C VAL A 211 18.66 -13.75 -11.16
N MET A 212 18.12 -12.68 -10.56
CA MET A 212 18.89 -11.75 -9.72
C MET A 212 19.49 -12.44 -8.50
N ALA A 213 18.66 -13.20 -7.77
CA ALA A 213 19.11 -13.97 -6.61
C ALA A 213 20.20 -14.97 -7.00
N PHE A 214 19.99 -15.71 -8.08
CA PHE A 214 20.98 -16.67 -8.57
C PHE A 214 22.30 -15.99 -8.97
N ALA A 215 22.23 -14.84 -9.65
CA ALA A 215 23.40 -14.07 -10.05
C ALA A 215 24.19 -13.58 -8.83
N ALA A 216 23.49 -13.06 -7.81
CA ALA A 216 24.11 -12.58 -6.57
C ALA A 216 24.79 -13.74 -5.81
N LEU A 217 24.08 -14.85 -5.58
CA LEU A 217 24.62 -16.03 -4.90
C LEU A 217 25.83 -16.61 -5.65
N SER A 218 25.78 -16.67 -6.98
CA SER A 218 26.90 -17.13 -7.79
C SER A 218 28.16 -16.28 -7.60
N ARG A 219 27.99 -14.99 -7.31
CA ARG A 219 29.10 -14.05 -7.04
C ARG A 219 29.59 -14.07 -5.59
N GLY A 220 29.02 -14.92 -4.75
CA GLY A 220 29.40 -15.09 -3.35
C GLY A 220 28.56 -14.29 -2.35
N ALA A 221 27.46 -13.66 -2.79
CA ALA A 221 26.52 -13.02 -1.88
C ALA A 221 25.87 -14.05 -0.93
N GLY A 222 25.56 -13.63 0.28
CA GLY A 222 24.78 -14.43 1.23
C GLY A 222 23.28 -14.41 0.91
N GLN A 223 22.53 -15.39 1.40
CA GLN A 223 21.05 -15.37 1.30
C GLN A 223 20.43 -14.12 1.97
N GLY A 224 21.04 -13.64 3.06
CA GLY A 224 20.64 -12.39 3.72
C GLY A 224 20.79 -11.17 2.81
N GLU A 225 21.89 -11.05 2.07
CA GLU A 225 22.12 -9.91 1.16
C GLU A 225 21.11 -9.88 0.00
N VAL A 226 20.74 -11.04 -0.52
CA VAL A 226 19.66 -11.16 -1.52
C VAL A 226 18.33 -10.74 -0.92
N GLY A 227 18.04 -11.18 0.31
CA GLY A 227 16.87 -10.73 1.07
C GLY A 227 16.84 -9.21 1.27
N ASP A 228 17.97 -8.61 1.62
CA ASP A 228 18.12 -7.15 1.78
C ASP A 228 17.86 -6.40 0.47
N MET A 229 18.38 -6.89 -0.67
CA MET A 229 18.12 -6.31 -1.99
C MET A 229 16.63 -6.34 -2.33
N VAL A 230 15.97 -7.49 -2.14
CA VAL A 230 14.53 -7.65 -2.42
C VAL A 230 13.72 -6.76 -1.49
N ALA A 231 14.03 -6.76 -0.19
CA ALA A 231 13.35 -5.94 0.80
C ALA A 231 13.51 -4.44 0.51
N ALA A 232 14.70 -4.00 0.09
CA ALA A 232 14.96 -2.61 -0.30
C ALA A 232 14.18 -2.21 -1.56
N ALA A 233 14.11 -3.11 -2.55
CA ALA A 233 13.33 -2.89 -3.76
C ALA A 233 11.83 -2.76 -3.45
N ILE A 234 11.27 -3.62 -2.59
CA ILE A 234 9.87 -3.54 -2.15
C ILE A 234 9.60 -2.22 -1.46
N ARG A 235 10.41 -1.84 -0.47
CA ARG A 235 10.27 -0.55 0.23
C ARG A 235 10.27 0.64 -0.73
N SER A 236 11.27 0.69 -1.62
CA SER A 236 11.42 1.76 -2.62
C SER A 236 10.24 1.82 -3.59
N SER A 237 9.77 0.68 -4.08
CA SER A 237 8.70 0.63 -5.08
C SER A 237 7.34 0.99 -4.49
N VAL A 238 7.05 0.51 -3.27
CA VAL A 238 5.80 0.81 -2.55
C VAL A 238 5.74 2.28 -2.18
N ASP A 239 6.84 2.85 -1.66
CA ASP A 239 6.90 4.28 -1.35
C ASP A 239 6.70 5.15 -2.60
N LYS A 240 7.43 4.88 -3.69
CA LYS A 240 7.27 5.62 -4.95
C LYS A 240 5.84 5.56 -5.50
N GLU A 241 5.20 4.40 -5.43
CA GLU A 241 3.82 4.25 -5.91
C GLU A 241 2.81 4.97 -5.01
N LEU A 242 3.02 4.92 -3.69
CA LEU A 242 2.22 5.69 -2.74
C LEU A 242 2.33 7.20 -3.06
N GLN A 243 3.55 7.72 -3.20
CA GLN A 243 3.76 9.14 -3.53
C GLN A 243 3.11 9.54 -4.86
N ARG A 244 3.18 8.68 -5.89
CA ARG A 244 2.52 8.94 -7.18
C ARG A 244 1.00 9.03 -7.06
N ARG A 245 0.37 8.12 -6.31
CA ARG A 245 -1.10 8.12 -6.12
C ARG A 245 -1.56 9.29 -5.28
N LEU A 246 -0.80 9.66 -4.25
CA LEU A 246 -1.08 10.86 -3.45
C LEU A 246 -0.96 12.12 -4.31
N ALA A 247 0.10 12.25 -5.13
CA ALA A 247 0.25 13.38 -6.04
C ALA A 247 -0.85 13.44 -7.10
N ALA A 248 -1.35 12.28 -7.57
CA ALA A 248 -2.44 12.22 -8.54
C ALA A 248 -3.81 12.55 -7.94
N ALA A 249 -4.00 12.39 -6.63
CA ALA A 249 -5.22 12.75 -5.93
C ALA A 249 -5.42 14.27 -5.79
N GLY A 250 -4.36 15.07 -5.96
CA GLY A 250 -4.40 16.53 -5.83
C GLY A 250 -3.93 17.03 -4.47
N GLU A 251 -3.90 18.36 -4.31
CA GLU A 251 -3.63 18.99 -3.02
C GLU A 251 -4.90 18.98 -2.17
N PRO A 252 -4.86 18.44 -0.94
CA PRO A 252 -6.02 18.42 -0.06
C PRO A 252 -6.37 19.82 0.44
N GLU A 253 -7.66 20.12 0.60
CA GLU A 253 -8.15 21.39 1.14
C GLU A 253 -7.91 21.50 2.64
N ASP A 254 -8.04 20.38 3.36
CA ASP A 254 -7.81 20.28 4.80
C ASP A 254 -7.08 18.97 5.21
N GLU A 255 -6.68 18.89 6.48
CA GLU A 255 -5.98 17.70 7.01
C GLU A 255 -6.89 16.46 7.11
N ALA A 256 -8.20 16.63 7.21
CA ALA A 256 -9.14 15.51 7.26
C ALA A 256 -9.25 14.85 5.88
N GLU A 257 -9.39 15.64 4.81
CA GLU A 257 -9.32 15.21 3.42
C GLU A 257 -7.97 14.56 3.12
N ALA A 258 -6.87 15.15 3.58
CA ALA A 258 -5.54 14.55 3.42
C ALA A 258 -5.45 13.15 4.05
N CYS A 259 -6.02 12.96 5.24
CA CYS A 259 -6.11 11.66 5.90
C CYS A 259 -7.07 10.69 5.18
N SER A 260 -8.20 11.19 4.66
CA SER A 260 -9.15 10.41 3.86
C SER A 260 -8.49 9.86 2.59
N ILE A 261 -7.80 10.72 1.85
CA ILE A 261 -7.03 10.36 0.65
C ILE A 261 -5.96 9.33 1.03
N MET A 262 -5.21 9.55 2.12
CA MET A 262 -4.22 8.58 2.60
C MET A 262 -4.84 7.20 2.86
N CYS A 263 -5.95 7.14 3.61
CA CYS A 263 -6.63 5.88 3.92
C CYS A 263 -7.11 5.17 2.65
N SER A 264 -7.73 5.88 1.71
CA SER A 264 -8.25 5.30 0.48
C SER A 264 -7.14 4.78 -0.44
N VAL A 265 -6.07 5.57 -0.64
CA VAL A 265 -4.92 5.21 -1.46
C VAL A 265 -4.18 4.01 -0.86
N VAL A 266 -3.93 4.02 0.45
CA VAL A 266 -3.25 2.92 1.13
C VAL A 266 -4.09 1.64 1.08
N LYS A 267 -5.41 1.72 1.30
CA LYS A 267 -6.33 0.56 1.19
C LYS A 267 -6.30 -0.05 -0.22
N ALA A 268 -6.30 0.79 -1.26
CA ALA A 268 -6.22 0.34 -2.64
C ALA A 268 -4.87 -0.31 -2.96
N LEU A 269 -3.77 0.34 -2.59
CA LEU A 269 -2.42 -0.16 -2.86
C LEU A 269 -2.12 -1.45 -2.08
N ALA A 270 -2.58 -1.56 -0.83
CA ALA A 270 -2.47 -2.78 -0.02
C ALA A 270 -3.17 -3.98 -0.69
N ARG A 271 -4.39 -3.78 -1.22
CA ARG A 271 -5.12 -4.81 -1.97
C ARG A 271 -4.36 -5.25 -3.21
N GLU A 272 -3.80 -4.30 -3.95
CA GLU A 272 -2.99 -4.60 -5.13
C GLU A 272 -1.72 -5.40 -4.79
N GLN A 273 -1.03 -5.07 -3.69
CA GLN A 273 0.13 -5.88 -3.24
C GLN A 273 -0.25 -7.34 -3.03
N VAL A 274 -1.37 -7.56 -2.35
CA VAL A 274 -1.84 -8.90 -2.00
C VAL A 274 -2.32 -9.67 -3.23
N GLN A 275 -3.01 -9.01 -4.17
CA GLN A 275 -3.64 -9.68 -5.31
C GLN A 275 -2.72 -9.85 -6.51
N THR A 276 -1.86 -8.86 -6.78
CA THR A 276 -1.08 -8.80 -8.03
C THR A 276 0.39 -9.17 -7.82
N TRP A 277 0.98 -8.74 -6.70
CA TRP A 277 2.44 -8.80 -6.50
C TRP A 277 2.89 -9.88 -5.52
N ALA A 278 1.96 -10.52 -4.80
CA ALA A 278 2.26 -11.47 -3.73
C ALA A 278 3.13 -12.65 -4.18
N SER A 279 2.84 -13.24 -5.33
CA SER A 279 3.53 -14.44 -5.82
C SER A 279 4.96 -14.17 -6.30
N GLY A 280 5.29 -12.91 -6.64
CA GLY A 280 6.55 -12.54 -7.28
C GLY A 280 7.80 -12.73 -6.43
N PHE A 281 7.66 -12.63 -5.10
CA PHE A 281 8.80 -12.59 -4.18
C PHE A 281 8.90 -13.81 -3.27
N THR A 282 7.90 -14.71 -3.25
CA THR A 282 7.80 -15.83 -2.31
C THR A 282 9.02 -16.74 -2.28
N GLY A 283 9.70 -16.90 -3.42
CA GLY A 283 10.90 -17.75 -3.53
C GLY A 283 12.14 -17.21 -2.83
N GLN A 284 12.23 -15.90 -2.58
CA GLN A 284 13.40 -15.26 -1.93
C GLN A 284 13.05 -14.60 -0.60
N LEU A 285 11.85 -14.02 -0.50
CA LEU A 285 11.34 -13.37 0.70
C LEU A 285 9.85 -13.72 0.88
N PRO A 286 9.51 -14.74 1.70
CA PRO A 286 8.12 -15.12 1.91
C PRO A 286 7.29 -14.01 2.59
N GLU A 287 7.93 -13.14 3.38
CA GLU A 287 7.29 -12.01 4.06
C GLU A 287 7.23 -10.73 3.20
N ALA A 288 7.35 -10.83 1.87
CA ALA A 288 7.33 -9.68 0.98
C ALA A 288 6.03 -8.85 1.07
N VAL A 289 4.87 -9.52 1.15
CA VAL A 289 3.57 -8.85 1.31
C VAL A 289 3.46 -8.17 2.69
N PRO A 290 3.67 -8.88 3.82
CA PRO A 290 3.74 -8.24 5.14
C PRO A 290 4.71 -7.04 5.19
N LEU A 291 5.87 -7.12 4.54
CA LEU A 291 6.82 -6.01 4.46
C LEU A 291 6.24 -4.81 3.72
N ALA A 292 5.61 -5.03 2.56
CA ALA A 292 4.96 -3.95 1.82
C ALA A 292 3.83 -3.30 2.62
N LEU A 293 3.02 -4.10 3.32
CA LEU A 293 1.97 -3.61 4.21
C LEU A 293 2.54 -2.83 5.40
N ALA A 294 3.68 -3.25 5.96
CA ALA A 294 4.33 -2.53 7.06
C ALA A 294 4.85 -1.16 6.63
N VAL A 295 5.36 -1.03 5.40
CA VAL A 295 5.74 0.27 4.81
C VAL A 295 4.51 1.18 4.69
N LEU A 296 3.42 0.65 4.15
CA LEU A 296 2.16 1.39 4.00
C LEU A 296 1.56 1.79 5.35
N HIS A 297 1.58 0.88 6.32
CA HIS A 297 1.15 1.14 7.69
C HIS A 297 1.97 2.25 8.34
N GLY A 298 3.29 2.22 8.20
CA GLY A 298 4.17 3.27 8.70
C GLY A 298 3.89 4.64 8.06
N ALA A 299 3.69 4.68 6.74
CA ALA A 299 3.38 5.90 6.02
C ALA A 299 2.00 6.49 6.38
N ALA A 300 0.98 5.63 6.49
CA ALA A 300 -0.34 6.04 6.96
C ALA A 300 -0.29 6.54 8.40
N GLY A 301 0.36 5.80 9.30
CA GLY A 301 0.51 6.19 10.71
C GLY A 301 1.24 7.53 10.89
N ALA A 302 2.28 7.80 10.08
CA ALA A 302 3.00 9.07 10.11
C ALA A 302 2.12 10.28 9.76
N ARG A 303 1.05 10.08 8.99
CA ARG A 303 0.04 11.12 8.70
C ARG A 303 -1.11 11.14 9.71
N LEU A 304 -1.64 9.96 10.04
CA LEU A 304 -2.83 9.82 10.87
C LEU A 304 -2.57 10.19 12.33
N LEU A 305 -1.46 9.73 12.93
CA LEU A 305 -1.22 9.93 14.37
C LEU A 305 -1.11 11.40 14.79
N PRO A 306 -0.35 12.27 14.08
CA PRO A 306 -0.35 13.70 14.39
C PRO A 306 -1.74 14.32 14.25
N TRP A 307 -2.47 13.97 13.18
CA TRP A 307 -3.83 14.48 12.95
C TRP A 307 -4.80 14.07 14.05
N LEU A 308 -4.80 12.79 14.48
CA LEU A 308 -5.64 12.28 15.56
C LEU A 308 -5.48 13.07 16.86
N SER A 309 -4.24 13.45 17.20
CA SER A 309 -3.96 14.26 18.39
C SER A 309 -4.37 15.73 18.27
N SER A 310 -4.67 16.21 17.06
CA SER A 310 -5.09 17.59 16.79
C SER A 310 -6.61 17.78 16.72
N ILE A 311 -7.39 16.69 16.73
CA ILE A 311 -8.85 16.73 16.57
C ILE A 311 -9.49 17.46 17.77
N SER A 312 -10.23 18.53 17.48
CA SER A 312 -11.00 19.30 18.47
C SER A 312 -12.52 19.27 18.28
N SER A 313 -13.00 18.99 17.06
CA SER A 313 -14.42 18.85 16.72
C SER A 313 -14.70 17.50 16.06
N LEU A 314 -15.92 17.00 16.21
CA LEU A 314 -16.39 15.77 15.59
C LEU A 314 -17.41 16.12 14.51
N ASP A 315 -16.89 16.64 13.41
CA ASP A 315 -17.68 16.92 12.21
C ASP A 315 -17.82 15.64 11.36
N ASP A 316 -18.79 15.59 10.45
CA ASP A 316 -19.10 14.38 9.67
C ASP A 316 -17.88 13.85 8.88
N SER A 317 -17.13 14.75 8.23
CA SER A 317 -15.90 14.41 7.51
C SER A 317 -14.82 13.80 8.42
N THR A 318 -14.69 14.30 9.66
CA THR A 318 -13.75 13.77 10.65
C THR A 318 -14.18 12.37 11.08
N CYS A 319 -15.48 12.17 11.34
CA CYS A 319 -16.03 10.86 11.69
C CYS A 319 -15.85 9.83 10.57
N GLU A 320 -16.01 10.23 9.31
CA GLU A 320 -15.73 9.35 8.15
C GLU A 320 -14.28 8.89 8.08
N VAL A 321 -13.33 9.80 8.27
CA VAL A 321 -11.89 9.49 8.28
C VAL A 321 -11.55 8.55 9.43
N LEU A 322 -12.09 8.80 10.62
CA LEU A 322 -11.87 7.94 11.80
C LEU A 322 -12.38 6.52 11.57
N ARG A 323 -13.57 6.36 10.99
CA ARG A 323 -14.12 5.06 10.57
C ARG A 323 -13.21 4.38 9.55
N ALA A 324 -12.77 5.11 8.52
CA ALA A 324 -11.89 4.58 7.49
C ALA A 324 -10.52 4.13 8.06
N ALA A 325 -9.95 4.87 9.01
CA ALA A 325 -8.71 4.53 9.68
C ALA A 325 -8.85 3.25 10.52
N MET A 326 -9.94 3.13 11.29
CA MET A 326 -10.25 1.92 12.07
C MET A 326 -10.49 0.69 11.21
N GLU A 327 -11.09 0.84 10.03
CA GLU A 327 -11.23 -0.27 9.07
C GLU A 327 -9.90 -0.68 8.42
N LEU A 328 -9.02 0.30 8.19
CA LEU A 328 -7.75 0.08 7.49
C LEU A 328 -6.72 -0.63 8.36
N GLU A 329 -6.63 -0.25 9.64
CA GLU A 329 -5.64 -0.78 10.57
C GLU A 329 -5.60 -2.33 10.61
N PRO A 330 -6.71 -3.07 10.85
CA PRO A 330 -6.66 -4.53 10.92
C PRO A 330 -6.30 -5.18 9.58
N VAL A 331 -6.65 -4.55 8.45
CA VAL A 331 -6.29 -5.03 7.11
C VAL A 331 -4.78 -5.00 6.90
N LEU A 332 -4.09 -4.01 7.46
CA LEU A 332 -2.64 -3.89 7.38
C LEU A 332 -1.93 -4.69 8.50
N LEU A 333 -2.32 -4.47 9.76
CA LEU A 333 -1.62 -4.97 10.94
C LEU A 333 -1.80 -6.48 11.16
N GLY A 334 -2.94 -7.05 10.77
CA GLY A 334 -3.20 -8.50 10.89
C GLY A 334 -2.15 -9.35 10.17
N PRO A 335 -1.93 -9.15 8.86
CA PRO A 335 -0.87 -9.85 8.11
C PRO A 335 0.55 -9.58 8.63
N ILE A 336 0.83 -8.35 9.10
CA ILE A 336 2.15 -7.95 9.62
C ILE A 336 2.49 -8.74 10.88
N THR A 337 1.59 -8.72 11.86
CA THR A 337 1.78 -9.40 13.16
C THR A 337 1.84 -10.91 13.02
N ALA A 338 1.04 -11.50 12.13
CA ALA A 338 1.08 -12.93 11.83
C ALA A 338 2.44 -13.37 11.25
N ALA A 339 3.07 -12.54 10.42
CA ALA A 339 4.35 -12.85 9.77
C ALA A 339 5.57 -12.57 10.66
N ALA A 340 5.47 -11.63 11.61
CA ALA A 340 6.62 -11.16 12.40
C ALA A 340 7.34 -12.30 13.17
N ALA A 341 6.58 -13.20 13.80
CA ALA A 341 7.14 -14.29 14.61
C ALA A 341 7.90 -15.34 13.79
N GLY A 342 7.48 -15.58 12.54
CA GLY A 342 8.07 -16.57 11.64
C GLY A 342 9.19 -16.04 10.75
N CYS A 343 9.42 -14.72 10.75
CA CYS A 343 10.35 -14.09 9.81
C CYS A 343 11.81 -14.43 10.14
N GLN A 344 12.48 -15.08 9.18
CA GLN A 344 13.88 -15.47 9.29
C GLN A 344 14.85 -14.33 8.92
N HIS A 345 14.39 -13.37 8.12
CA HIS A 345 15.21 -12.26 7.65
C HIS A 345 15.26 -11.12 8.67
N PRO A 346 16.44 -10.80 9.26
CA PRO A 346 16.52 -9.94 10.44
C PRO A 346 16.06 -8.49 10.20
N ALA A 347 16.42 -7.90 9.05
CA ALA A 347 16.01 -6.52 8.74
C ALA A 347 14.50 -6.42 8.47
N THR A 348 13.93 -7.45 7.83
CA THR A 348 12.48 -7.52 7.56
C THR A 348 11.73 -7.71 8.88
N ARG A 349 12.17 -8.65 9.71
CA ARG A 349 11.60 -8.89 11.04
C ARG A 349 11.54 -7.63 11.89
N ARG A 350 12.63 -6.85 11.97
CA ARG A 350 12.63 -5.57 12.71
C ARG A 350 11.59 -4.58 12.19
N THR A 351 11.38 -4.55 10.87
CA THR A 351 10.38 -3.67 10.25
C THR A 351 8.96 -4.12 10.59
N LEU A 352 8.70 -5.43 10.62
CA LEU A 352 7.41 -5.99 11.01
C LEU A 352 7.12 -5.79 12.51
N GLU A 353 8.13 -6.03 13.37
CA GLU A 353 8.02 -5.84 14.83
C GLU A 353 7.87 -4.37 15.24
N ALA A 354 8.33 -3.43 14.40
CA ALA A 354 8.16 -2.00 14.63
C ALA A 354 6.73 -1.50 14.35
N ALA A 355 5.91 -2.28 13.63
CA ALA A 355 4.52 -1.92 13.39
C ALA A 355 3.67 -2.18 14.66
N GLY A 356 3.24 -1.10 15.31
CA GLY A 356 2.30 -1.14 16.43
C GLY A 356 0.92 -0.63 16.03
N ALA A 357 -0.09 -0.91 16.85
CA ALA A 357 -1.43 -0.35 16.65
C ALA A 357 -1.40 1.19 16.77
N TRP A 358 -2.18 1.85 15.93
CA TRP A 358 -2.55 3.26 16.05
C TRP A 358 -3.51 3.47 17.23
N ASP A 359 -4.28 2.44 17.61
CA ASP A 359 -5.20 2.46 18.75
C ASP A 359 -6.19 3.65 18.70
N VAL A 360 -6.74 3.93 17.51
CA VAL A 360 -7.67 5.05 17.24
C VAL A 360 -8.78 5.15 18.31
N PRO A 361 -9.45 4.06 18.72
CA PRO A 361 -10.53 4.16 19.72
C PRO A 361 -10.06 4.68 21.08
N THR A 362 -8.82 4.42 21.48
CA THR A 362 -8.28 4.91 22.76
C THR A 362 -7.95 6.40 22.67
N GLN A 363 -7.41 6.85 21.53
CA GLN A 363 -7.09 8.26 21.29
C GLN A 363 -8.34 9.14 21.18
N LEU A 364 -9.48 8.58 20.76
CA LEU A 364 -10.75 9.30 20.66
C LEU A 364 -11.45 9.54 21.99
N GLN A 365 -11.11 8.83 23.06
CA GLN A 365 -11.83 8.93 24.34
C GLN A 365 -11.90 10.36 24.89
N PRO A 366 -10.80 11.16 24.92
CA PRO A 366 -10.85 12.53 25.42
C PRO A 366 -11.72 13.45 24.56
N VAL A 367 -11.68 13.27 23.23
CA VAL A 367 -12.45 14.08 22.27
C VAL A 367 -13.95 13.79 22.42
N LEU A 368 -14.32 12.51 22.51
CA LEU A 368 -15.71 12.08 22.75
C LEU A 368 -16.23 12.62 24.11
N ALA A 369 -15.41 12.54 25.16
CA ALA A 369 -15.79 13.09 26.47
C ALA A 369 -15.97 14.61 26.43
N ALA A 370 -15.09 15.34 25.73
CA ALA A 370 -15.20 16.79 25.56
C ALA A 370 -16.46 17.18 24.76
N TRP A 371 -16.78 16.42 23.71
CA TRP A 371 -18.01 16.61 22.94
C TRP A 371 -19.27 16.41 23.80
N VAL A 372 -19.33 15.33 24.59
CA VAL A 372 -20.45 15.08 25.52
C VAL A 372 -20.54 16.19 26.57
N HIS A 373 -19.41 16.61 27.15
CA HIS A 373 -19.39 17.69 28.13
C HIS A 373 -19.96 19.00 27.54
N ALA A 374 -19.66 19.32 26.29
CA ALA A 374 -20.22 20.46 25.59
C ALA A 374 -21.76 20.36 25.47
N GLN A 375 -22.30 19.18 25.12
CA GLN A 375 -23.75 18.93 25.07
C GLN A 375 -24.41 19.15 26.44
N ILE A 376 -23.84 18.58 27.50
CA ILE A 376 -24.35 18.69 28.88
C ILE A 376 -24.37 20.15 29.34
N SER A 377 -23.31 20.92 29.02
CA SER A 377 -23.27 22.34 29.34
C SER A 377 -24.37 23.13 28.62
N GLY A 378 -24.68 22.76 27.37
CA GLY A 378 -25.76 23.31 26.58
C GLY A 378 -27.15 23.05 27.18
N PHE A 379 -27.37 21.84 27.71
CA PHE A 379 -28.62 21.47 28.39
C PHE A 379 -28.93 22.40 29.56
N GLY A 380 -27.95 22.72 30.40
CA GLY A 380 -28.15 23.59 31.57
C GLY A 380 -28.61 25.00 31.18
N VAL A 381 -27.96 25.61 30.18
CA VAL A 381 -28.34 26.92 29.64
C VAL A 381 -29.73 26.87 29.01
N TRP A 382 -30.02 25.80 28.28
CA TRP A 382 -31.30 25.61 27.63
C TRP A 382 -32.46 25.49 28.64
N VAL A 383 -32.32 24.67 29.69
CA VAL A 383 -33.36 24.48 30.72
C VAL A 383 -33.71 25.82 31.38
N GLN A 384 -32.69 26.60 31.76
CA GLN A 384 -32.91 27.91 32.36
C GLN A 384 -33.67 28.85 31.44
N ARG A 385 -33.31 28.88 30.15
CA ARG A 385 -33.99 29.70 29.14
C ARG A 385 -35.45 29.28 28.95
N GLN A 386 -35.76 27.99 28.87
CA GLN A 386 -37.14 27.54 28.72
C GLN A 386 -38.01 27.90 29.92
N LEU A 387 -37.53 27.66 31.13
CA LEU A 387 -38.28 27.96 32.35
C LEU A 387 -38.57 29.46 32.52
N GLN A 388 -37.73 30.34 31.95
CA GLN A 388 -37.98 31.79 31.94
C GLN A 388 -39.06 32.21 30.93
N GLN A 389 -39.18 31.49 29.82
CA GLN A 389 -40.10 31.81 28.71
C GLN A 389 -41.45 31.10 28.80
N GLU A 390 -41.60 30.20 29.78
CA GLU A 390 -42.76 29.31 29.88
C GLU A 390 -44.04 30.02 30.36
N SER A 391 -45.15 29.78 29.65
CA SER A 391 -46.48 30.33 29.96
C SER A 391 -47.37 29.38 30.76
N TRP A 392 -46.96 28.12 30.93
CA TRP A 392 -47.68 27.07 31.68
C TRP A 392 -49.10 26.79 31.19
N GLN A 393 -49.33 26.96 29.89
CA GLN A 393 -50.60 26.64 29.24
C GLN A 393 -50.50 25.31 28.48
N PRO A 394 -51.59 24.51 28.45
CA PRO A 394 -51.64 23.32 27.62
C PRO A 394 -51.56 23.71 26.14
N LEU A 395 -50.87 22.90 25.34
CA LEU A 395 -50.65 23.17 23.90
C LEU A 395 -51.92 23.03 23.05
N GLY A 396 -52.90 22.24 23.49
CA GLY A 396 -54.17 22.09 22.77
C GLY A 396 -55.07 20.98 23.31
N HIS A 397 -56.24 20.83 22.68
CA HIS A 397 -57.21 19.80 23.06
C HIS A 397 -56.63 18.41 22.73
N GLY A 398 -56.28 17.63 23.77
CA GLY A 398 -55.62 16.33 23.65
C GLY A 398 -54.11 16.33 23.88
N GLN A 399 -53.47 17.50 24.01
CA GLN A 399 -52.06 17.64 24.43
C GLN A 399 -51.99 18.39 25.75
N PRO A 400 -52.27 17.72 26.88
CA PRO A 400 -52.34 18.38 28.17
C PRO A 400 -50.97 18.80 28.73
N HIS A 401 -49.88 18.76 27.97
CA HIS A 401 -48.53 19.09 28.43
C HIS A 401 -48.10 20.51 27.99
N SER A 402 -47.13 21.08 28.72
CA SER A 402 -46.58 22.42 28.47
C SER A 402 -45.64 22.46 27.26
N ALA A 403 -45.32 23.66 26.78
CA ALA A 403 -44.42 23.85 25.64
C ALA A 403 -42.99 23.42 26.00
N SER A 404 -42.49 23.85 27.16
CA SER A 404 -41.19 23.46 27.71
C SER A 404 -41.02 21.94 27.84
N ALA A 405 -42.06 21.21 28.23
CA ALA A 405 -41.96 19.76 28.40
C ALA A 405 -41.79 19.05 27.04
N ARG A 406 -42.50 19.50 26.00
CA ARG A 406 -42.38 18.94 24.65
C ARG A 406 -40.97 19.17 24.09
N GLU A 407 -40.44 20.37 24.32
CA GLU A 407 -39.10 20.73 23.87
C GLU A 407 -38.01 20.01 24.67
N LEU A 408 -38.23 19.74 25.96
CA LEU A 408 -37.34 18.90 26.77
C LEU A 408 -37.22 17.50 26.17
N ARG A 409 -38.35 16.86 25.86
CA ARG A 409 -38.34 15.56 25.17
C ARG A 409 -37.59 15.65 23.85
N ARG A 410 -37.86 16.69 23.06
CA ARG A 410 -37.22 16.89 21.75
C ARG A 410 -35.69 16.95 21.88
N ILE A 411 -35.15 17.73 22.80
CA ILE A 411 -33.69 17.87 22.96
C ILE A 411 -33.05 16.61 23.52
N VAL A 412 -33.73 15.89 24.42
CA VAL A 412 -33.24 14.57 24.85
C VAL A 412 -33.08 13.66 23.64
N MET A 413 -34.10 13.56 22.80
CA MET A 413 -34.06 12.71 21.60
C MET A 413 -33.02 13.19 20.60
N GLU A 414 -33.03 14.46 20.22
CA GLU A 414 -32.05 15.05 19.29
C GLU A 414 -30.61 14.88 19.79
N SER A 415 -30.38 14.95 21.11
CA SER A 415 -29.04 14.73 21.67
C SER A 415 -28.58 13.27 21.64
N LEU A 416 -29.52 12.33 21.79
CA LEU A 416 -29.23 10.90 21.66
C LEU A 416 -28.98 10.56 20.20
N ASP A 417 -29.84 11.06 19.31
CA ASP A 417 -29.67 10.92 17.86
C ASP A 417 -28.30 11.47 17.43
N ALA A 418 -27.94 12.68 17.85
CA ALA A 418 -26.63 13.28 17.55
C ALA A 418 -25.45 12.44 18.08
N LEU A 419 -25.55 11.83 19.26
CA LEU A 419 -24.50 10.96 19.81
C LEU A 419 -24.31 9.69 18.96
N PHE A 420 -25.41 9.06 18.52
CA PHE A 420 -25.36 7.82 17.73
C PHE A 420 -25.06 8.07 16.25
N GLU A 421 -25.47 9.21 15.71
CA GLU A 421 -25.17 9.63 14.33
C GLU A 421 -23.67 9.85 14.08
N LEU A 422 -22.85 10.04 15.14
CA LEU A 422 -21.39 10.04 15.01
C LEU A 422 -20.85 8.78 14.32
N GLY A 423 -21.51 7.63 14.50
CA GLY A 423 -21.11 6.36 13.89
C GLY A 423 -19.74 5.85 14.36
N LEU A 424 -19.29 6.29 15.55
CA LEU A 424 -18.02 5.92 16.16
C LEU A 424 -18.24 4.86 17.26
N PRO A 425 -17.23 4.02 17.59
CA PRO A 425 -17.31 3.16 18.75
C PRO A 425 -17.39 4.00 20.03
N LEU A 426 -18.50 3.89 20.76
CA LEU A 426 -18.73 4.66 21.98
C LEU A 426 -18.32 3.85 23.22
N PRO A 427 -17.33 4.31 24.02
CA PRO A 427 -17.04 3.71 25.30
C PRO A 427 -18.25 3.81 26.23
N ALA A 428 -18.50 2.77 27.04
CA ALA A 428 -19.61 2.77 27.99
C ALA A 428 -19.58 3.97 28.96
N SER A 429 -18.38 4.48 29.28
CA SER A 429 -18.20 5.69 30.10
C SER A 429 -18.73 6.96 29.43
N VAL A 430 -18.57 7.10 28.11
CA VAL A 430 -19.07 8.26 27.34
C VAL A 430 -20.60 8.23 27.28
N VAL A 431 -21.17 7.06 27.03
CA VAL A 431 -22.63 6.88 27.03
C VAL A 431 -23.20 7.14 28.44
N GLY A 432 -22.55 6.60 29.48
CA GLY A 432 -22.92 6.85 30.86
C GLY A 432 -22.91 8.35 31.22
N MET A 433 -21.84 9.05 30.85
CA MET A 433 -21.71 10.50 31.07
C MET A 433 -22.85 11.29 30.39
N HIS A 434 -23.20 10.95 29.14
CA HIS A 434 -24.29 11.60 28.43
C HIS A 434 -25.65 11.35 29.10
N MET A 435 -25.89 10.12 29.54
CA MET A 435 -27.12 9.73 30.24
C MET A 435 -27.26 10.40 31.61
N GLU A 436 -26.17 10.48 32.37
CA GLU A 436 -26.13 11.25 33.63
C GLU A 436 -26.39 12.74 33.38
N GLY A 437 -25.88 13.29 32.28
CA GLY A 437 -26.16 14.65 31.85
C GLY A 437 -27.64 14.88 31.51
N ILE A 438 -28.28 13.94 30.83
CA ILE A 438 -29.72 13.97 30.54
C ILE A 438 -30.55 13.88 31.83
N ASP A 439 -30.19 12.97 32.74
CA ASP A 439 -30.86 12.86 34.04
C ASP A 439 -30.72 14.16 34.84
N GLY A 440 -29.51 14.73 34.91
CA GLY A 440 -29.26 16.04 35.53
C GLY A 440 -30.08 17.16 34.89
N MET A 441 -30.26 17.16 33.56
CA MET A 441 -31.13 18.09 32.85
C MET A 441 -32.59 17.95 33.30
N MET A 442 -33.11 16.73 33.34
CA MET A 442 -34.49 16.46 33.77
C MET A 442 -34.71 16.84 35.24
N GLN A 443 -33.76 16.54 36.12
CA GLN A 443 -33.80 16.92 37.53
C GLN A 443 -33.80 18.44 37.70
N SER A 444 -32.92 19.15 36.98
CA SER A 444 -32.85 20.62 37.01
C SER A 444 -34.15 21.26 36.53
N TYR A 445 -34.78 20.69 35.49
CA TYR A 445 -36.08 21.13 35.00
C TYR A 445 -37.19 20.91 36.05
N LEU A 446 -37.24 19.73 36.68
CA LEU A 446 -38.18 19.42 37.75
C LEU A 446 -38.01 20.34 38.96
N GLN A 447 -36.77 20.57 39.39
CA GLN A 447 -36.47 21.50 40.48
C GLN A 447 -37.00 22.90 40.16
N GLY A 448 -36.75 23.39 38.94
CA GLY A 448 -37.28 24.69 38.50
C GLY A 448 -38.80 24.76 38.47
N ILE A 449 -39.50 23.64 38.22
CA ILE A 449 -40.96 23.55 38.38
C ILE A 449 -41.34 23.61 39.86
N PHE A 450 -40.69 22.82 40.72
CA PHE A 450 -40.99 22.79 42.16
C PHE A 450 -40.79 24.15 42.85
N GLU A 451 -39.77 24.91 42.45
CA GLU A 451 -39.54 26.27 42.96
C GLU A 451 -40.64 27.26 42.57
N ARG A 452 -41.34 27.01 41.45
CA ARG A 452 -42.44 27.85 40.94
C ARG A 452 -43.82 27.35 41.38
N LEU A 453 -43.92 26.10 41.83
CA LEU A 453 -45.14 25.54 42.39
C LEU A 453 -45.38 26.16 43.78
N GLY A 454 -46.59 26.69 43.98
CA GLY A 454 -47.03 27.12 45.31
C GLY A 454 -47.14 25.94 46.29
N PRO A 455 -47.42 26.22 47.58
CA PRO A 455 -47.58 25.17 48.58
C PRO A 455 -48.63 24.16 48.14
N TRP A 456 -48.36 22.87 48.36
CA TRP A 456 -49.23 21.75 47.96
C TRP A 456 -50.71 21.93 48.35
N ALA A 457 -50.97 22.62 49.47
CA ALA A 457 -52.31 22.94 49.93
C ALA A 457 -53.10 23.86 48.97
N ALA A 458 -52.43 24.76 48.24
CA ALA A 458 -53.03 25.58 47.20
C ALA A 458 -53.30 24.79 45.91
N LEU A 459 -52.69 23.60 45.79
CA LEU A 459 -52.82 22.73 44.63
C LEU A 459 -53.96 21.70 44.74
N MET A 460 -54.59 21.60 45.91
CA MET A 460 -55.74 20.73 46.09
C MET A 460 -57.02 21.57 46.10
N PRO A 461 -57.99 21.31 45.20
CA PRO A 461 -59.28 21.98 45.28
C PRO A 461 -59.92 21.68 46.64
N PRO A 462 -60.51 22.68 47.32
CA PRO A 462 -61.14 22.47 48.61
C PRO A 462 -62.25 21.42 48.47
N VAL A 463 -62.39 20.56 49.48
CA VAL A 463 -63.44 19.54 49.51
C VAL A 463 -64.79 20.24 49.26
N PRO A 464 -65.56 19.87 48.21
CA PRO A 464 -66.82 20.51 47.92
C PRO A 464 -67.73 20.39 49.15
N ALA A 465 -68.30 21.52 49.59
CA ALA A 465 -69.18 21.53 50.75
C ALA A 465 -70.31 20.51 50.56
N LEU A 466 -70.58 19.69 51.57
CA LEU A 466 -71.67 18.70 51.55
C LEU A 466 -73.01 19.44 51.46
N THR A 467 -73.44 19.76 50.24
CA THR A 467 -74.77 20.33 50.00
C THR A 467 -75.79 19.20 50.02
N ARG A 468 -76.73 19.27 50.97
CA ARG A 468 -77.91 18.40 51.02
C ARG A 468 -78.63 18.44 49.66
N TYR A 469 -78.70 17.30 48.98
CA TYR A 469 -79.34 17.18 47.67
C TYR A 469 -80.81 17.63 47.74
N LYS A 470 -81.11 18.79 47.13
CA LYS A 470 -82.47 19.20 46.77
C LYS A 470 -82.53 19.29 45.25
N ARG A 471 -83.34 18.42 44.65
CA ARG A 471 -83.50 18.17 43.21
C ARG A 471 -83.85 19.43 42.37
N GLU A 472 -84.26 20.52 43.01
CA GLU A 472 -84.79 21.72 42.35
C GLU A 472 -83.76 22.85 42.11
N VAL A 473 -82.57 22.80 42.73
CA VAL A 473 -81.53 23.84 42.55
C VAL A 473 -80.53 23.49 41.42
N ALA A 474 -80.50 22.24 40.97
CA ALA A 474 -79.54 21.74 40.00
C ALA A 474 -79.68 22.35 38.59
N VAL A 475 -80.80 22.98 38.23
CA VAL A 475 -81.01 23.50 36.87
C VAL A 475 -80.48 24.93 36.68
N LYS A 476 -80.27 25.71 37.75
CA LYS A 476 -79.80 27.11 37.65
C LYS A 476 -78.30 27.33 37.94
N GLN A 477 -77.61 26.42 38.63
CA GLN A 477 -76.18 26.57 38.93
C GLN A 477 -75.24 25.96 37.87
N VAL A 478 -75.75 25.14 36.95
CA VAL A 478 -74.94 24.49 35.90
C VAL A 478 -74.34 25.51 34.92
N CYS A 479 -74.95 26.68 34.72
CA CYS A 479 -74.37 27.68 33.82
C CYS A 479 -73.25 28.54 34.45
N ALA A 480 -73.19 28.68 35.79
CA ALA A 480 -72.20 29.54 36.44
C ALA A 480 -70.98 28.76 36.98
N GLY A 481 -71.17 27.52 37.45
CA GLY A 481 -70.08 26.69 38.00
C GLY A 481 -69.19 26.04 36.93
N VAL A 482 -69.72 25.84 35.71
CA VAL A 482 -68.96 25.22 34.61
C VAL A 482 -67.87 26.15 34.08
N ILE A 483 -68.04 27.48 34.18
CA ILE A 483 -67.06 28.44 33.65
C ILE A 483 -65.81 28.54 34.57
N TYR A 484 -65.96 28.39 35.90
CA TYR A 484 -64.82 28.39 36.83
C TYR A 484 -64.10 27.03 36.86
N SER A 485 -64.83 25.92 36.78
CA SER A 485 -64.26 24.56 36.77
C SER A 485 -63.43 24.25 35.51
N ILE A 486 -63.82 24.78 34.34
CA ILE A 486 -63.07 24.55 33.10
C ILE A 486 -61.75 25.31 33.13
N ARG A 487 -61.72 26.52 33.68
CA ARG A 487 -60.51 27.36 33.73
C ARG A 487 -59.45 26.82 34.70
N GLU A 488 -59.87 26.18 35.80
CA GLU A 488 -58.94 25.49 36.70
C GLU A 488 -58.50 24.14 36.12
N GLN A 489 -59.39 23.29 35.59
CA GLN A 489 -59.00 22.00 34.99
C GLN A 489 -57.96 22.11 33.87
N GLU A 490 -57.98 23.21 33.09
CA GLU A 490 -56.98 23.48 32.04
C GLU A 490 -55.57 23.80 32.59
N LEU A 491 -55.47 24.42 33.78
CA LEU A 491 -54.19 24.61 34.48
C LEU A 491 -53.69 23.30 35.14
N TRP A 492 -54.62 22.46 35.61
CA TRP A 492 -54.32 21.18 36.29
C TRP A 492 -53.91 20.04 35.35
N SER A 493 -54.32 20.07 34.08
CA SER A 493 -53.92 19.06 33.09
C SER A 493 -52.45 19.21 32.69
N GLY A 494 -51.96 20.44 32.64
CA GLY A 494 -50.57 20.84 32.32
C GLY A 494 -49.52 20.00 33.03
N THR A 495 -49.50 20.09 34.36
CA THR A 495 -48.43 19.57 35.21
C THR A 495 -48.46 18.04 35.33
N ARG A 496 -49.64 17.42 35.40
CA ARG A 496 -49.77 15.95 35.44
C ARG A 496 -49.40 15.31 34.10
N ALA A 497 -49.75 15.94 32.99
CA ALA A 497 -49.34 15.46 31.68
C ALA A 497 -47.84 15.62 31.43
N CYS A 498 -47.22 16.69 31.94
CA CYS A 498 -45.77 16.83 31.90
C CYS A 498 -45.06 15.68 32.64
N ALA A 499 -45.56 15.30 33.82
CA ALA A 499 -45.03 14.14 34.56
C ALA A 499 -45.25 12.81 33.80
N SER A 500 -46.44 12.61 33.21
CA SER A 500 -46.73 11.43 32.39
C SER A 500 -45.86 11.35 31.13
N MET A 501 -45.52 12.49 30.52
CA MET A 501 -44.66 12.54 29.35
C MET A 501 -43.18 12.36 29.70
N MET A 502 -42.73 12.79 30.87
CA MET A 502 -41.38 12.45 31.37
C MET A 502 -41.22 10.94 31.62
N LEU A 503 -42.27 10.28 32.14
CA LEU A 503 -42.28 8.81 32.27
C LEU A 503 -42.27 8.11 30.90
N ALA A 504 -43.01 8.65 29.92
CA ALA A 504 -43.00 8.12 28.55
C ALA A 504 -41.64 8.33 27.85
N ALA A 505 -41.02 9.51 28.03
CA ALA A 505 -39.69 9.79 27.51
C ALA A 505 -38.64 8.87 28.15
N GLY A 506 -38.72 8.62 29.47
CA GLY A 506 -37.85 7.66 30.16
C GLY A 506 -38.00 6.22 29.61
N ALA A 507 -39.22 5.79 29.31
CA ALA A 507 -39.47 4.47 28.70
C ALA A 507 -38.97 4.38 27.24
N GLU A 508 -39.04 5.47 26.48
CA GLU A 508 -38.57 5.55 25.10
C GLU A 508 -37.04 5.59 25.03
N VAL A 509 -36.39 6.35 25.94
CA VAL A 509 -34.93 6.34 26.14
C VAL A 509 -34.44 4.93 26.51
N ALA A 510 -35.14 4.23 27.41
CA ALA A 510 -34.84 2.84 27.74
C ALA A 510 -35.01 1.90 26.51
N SER A 511 -35.98 2.15 25.64
CA SER A 511 -36.18 1.39 24.40
C SER A 511 -35.08 1.64 23.36
N VAL A 512 -34.61 2.89 23.22
CA VAL A 512 -33.50 3.25 22.33
C VAL A 512 -32.20 2.61 22.83
N MET A 513 -31.93 2.65 24.14
CA MET A 513 -30.78 2.00 24.76
C MET A 513 -30.82 0.46 24.61
N ALA A 514 -32.01 -0.14 24.74
CA ALA A 514 -32.18 -1.57 24.50
C ALA A 514 -31.94 -1.99 23.04
N ARG A 515 -32.14 -1.07 22.07
CA ARG A 515 -31.81 -1.31 20.66
C ARG A 515 -30.33 -1.07 20.35
N ALA A 516 -29.70 -0.11 21.03
CA ALA A 516 -28.27 0.19 20.88
C ALA A 516 -27.37 -0.87 21.54
N GLY A 517 -27.79 -1.50 22.64
CA GLY A 517 -27.04 -2.57 23.32
C GLY A 517 -27.03 -3.94 22.63
N GLY A 518 -27.53 -4.02 21.39
CA GLY A 518 -27.55 -5.24 20.57
C GLY A 518 -26.46 -5.31 19.48
N CYS A 519 -25.49 -4.40 19.47
CA CYS A 519 -24.31 -4.43 18.60
C CYS A 519 -23.05 -4.82 19.39
#